data_AF-A0A533YTT2-F1
#
_entry.id   AF-A0A533YTT2-F1
#
_cell.length_a   1.000
_cell.length_b   1.000
_cell.length_c   1.000
_cell.angle_alpha   90.00
_cell.angle_beta   90.00
_cell.angle_gamma   90.00
#
_symmetry.space_group_name_H-M   'P 1'
#
loop_
_entity.id
_entity.type
_entity.pdbx_description
1 polymer ?
#
loop_
_entity_poly.entity_id
_entity_poly.type
_entity_poly.pdbx_seq_one_letter_code
_entity_poly.pdbx_strand_id
1 'polypeptide(L)'
;MNDSPHIPRVDPKKVLREIANVTGDVLFITDQTRTILYVNRSACRKTGYTRGELLGRKIHHLYPRENQARYTSKILQALRKGGRWSGDIELRKKDGTNFWIDAVAVGLFDPNGKAAGMIHLGHDLTEHRLLDRHAWESGNSLSLIVDAMEDALFVSDPAGKILMCNRAHCTALGYNQAEIVGLNPPYPWMNLTDARRLRRAGKLVLKQGALKNFTIEWKRRDGKHMIVSIAISALRDRRGKVSGFIHTVRDVSDVQHIEELKRSNEQIDRLVTDVRRKAGRLHTLESINRLVLNDTSTTRVFRAVTSGVRNLVSHDLAGIYIYDEEQESLIPHTLSKQTPFSRRVARFALPMGEGIIGAAAAAGKMVWVNNAQLDPRSKYPPAMRPEKEHFIAVPLLSRGSLIGVLVVARNRDPEFIEEETEIVRSFAEAATVALDNERLLDELRSRHLGPGAASGRTTPIPGRAAHTARRAAKKRVLSAKVARFGG
;
A
#
# COMPACT_ATOMS: atom_id res chain seq x y z
N MET A 1 6.34 64.12 -78.61
CA MET A 1 7.08 64.28 -77.35
C MET A 1 7.35 62.89 -76.82
N ASN A 2 8.62 62.47 -76.85
CA ASN A 2 9.04 61.09 -76.57
C ASN A 2 10.12 61.17 -75.48
N ASP A 3 9.71 61.27 -74.22
CA ASP A 3 10.62 61.34 -73.07
C ASP A 3 10.92 59.93 -72.57
N SER A 4 12.03 59.37 -73.06
CA SER A 4 12.63 58.20 -72.43
C SER A 4 13.35 58.63 -71.15
N PRO A 5 13.14 57.95 -70.00
CA PRO A 5 13.79 58.30 -68.76
C PRO A 5 15.30 58.09 -68.88
N HIS A 6 16.05 59.19 -68.72
CA HIS A 6 17.50 59.20 -68.70
C HIS A 6 18.00 58.48 -67.45
N ILE A 7 18.32 57.19 -67.55
CA ILE A 7 19.02 56.46 -66.47
C ILE A 7 20.39 57.13 -66.30
N PRO A 8 20.72 57.70 -65.12
CA PRO A 8 22.01 58.33 -64.91
C PRO A 8 23.12 57.28 -65.09
N ARG A 9 24.18 57.62 -65.83
CA ARG A 9 25.38 56.78 -65.97
C ARG A 9 26.01 56.57 -64.59
N VAL A 10 25.65 55.49 -63.92
CA VAL A 10 26.28 55.09 -62.65
C VAL A 10 27.63 54.47 -62.98
N ASP A 11 28.70 54.97 -62.36
CA ASP A 11 30.04 54.40 -62.50
C ASP A 11 30.01 52.90 -62.13
N PRO A 12 30.30 51.98 -63.08
CA PRO A 12 30.30 50.54 -62.83
C PRO A 12 31.20 50.14 -61.65
N LYS A 13 32.29 50.88 -61.40
CA LYS A 13 33.19 50.66 -60.26
C LYS A 13 32.54 51.02 -58.93
N LYS A 14 31.63 52.00 -58.92
CA LYS A 14 30.84 52.38 -57.74
C LYS A 14 29.76 51.35 -57.46
N VAL A 15 29.06 50.87 -58.49
CA VAL A 15 28.03 49.81 -58.36
C VAL A 15 28.63 48.51 -57.81
N LEU A 16 29.74 48.04 -58.39
CA LEU A 16 30.43 46.82 -57.93
C LEU A 16 30.91 46.93 -56.48
N ARG A 17 31.34 48.12 -56.05
CA ARG A 17 31.76 48.39 -54.67
C ARG A 17 30.58 48.37 -53.70
N GLU A 18 29.43 48.90 -54.09
CA GLU A 18 28.23 48.85 -53.25
C GLU A 18 27.65 47.43 -53.17
N ILE A 19 27.60 46.68 -54.29
CA ILE A 19 27.19 45.26 -54.29
C ILE A 19 28.08 44.45 -53.34
N ALA A 20 29.39 44.64 -53.40
CA ALA A 20 30.35 44.00 -52.50
C ALA A 20 30.20 44.39 -51.02
N ASN A 21 29.58 45.53 -50.71
CA ASN A 21 29.36 46.01 -49.34
C ASN A 21 27.98 45.65 -48.78
N VAL A 22 26.99 45.41 -49.66
CA VAL A 22 25.65 44.94 -49.27
C VAL A 22 25.69 43.48 -48.82
N THR A 23 26.59 42.67 -49.38
CA THR A 23 26.78 41.28 -48.92
C THR A 23 27.33 41.26 -47.48
N GLY A 24 26.69 40.46 -46.62
CA GLY A 24 27.18 40.18 -45.26
C GLY A 24 28.50 39.37 -45.22
N ASP A 25 28.98 38.96 -46.39
CA ASP A 25 30.16 38.14 -46.61
C ASP A 25 31.46 38.93 -46.53
N VAL A 26 32.53 38.24 -46.14
CA VAL A 26 33.87 38.82 -46.17
C VAL A 26 34.40 38.78 -47.61
N LEU A 27 34.87 39.91 -48.12
CA LEU A 27 35.46 40.00 -49.45
C LEU A 27 36.86 40.60 -49.38
N PHE A 28 37.82 39.91 -49.98
CA PHE A 28 39.19 40.38 -50.18
C PHE A 28 39.60 40.23 -51.65
N ILE A 29 40.35 41.19 -52.18
CA ILE A 29 41.03 41.03 -53.46
C ILE A 29 42.53 41.15 -53.21
N THR A 30 43.29 40.20 -53.73
CA THR A 30 44.74 40.16 -53.58
C THR A 30 45.45 40.21 -54.93
N ASP A 31 46.68 40.70 -54.94
CA ASP A 31 47.58 40.57 -56.09
C ASP A 31 48.13 39.12 -56.24
N GLN A 32 49.05 38.92 -57.19
CA GLN A 32 49.76 37.66 -57.41
C GLN A 32 50.61 37.22 -56.21
N THR A 33 51.06 38.16 -55.38
CA THR A 33 51.87 37.90 -54.18
C THR A 33 51.03 37.58 -52.94
N ARG A 34 49.69 37.59 -53.08
CA ARG A 34 48.67 37.40 -52.02
C ARG A 34 48.55 38.61 -51.08
N THR A 35 49.01 39.76 -51.52
CA THR A 35 48.89 41.04 -50.82
C THR A 35 47.51 41.63 -51.06
N ILE A 36 46.81 41.99 -49.99
CA ILE A 36 45.43 42.52 -50.04
C ILE A 36 45.45 43.92 -50.66
N LEU A 37 44.81 44.04 -51.82
CA LEU A 37 44.60 45.29 -52.55
C LEU A 37 43.24 45.93 -52.22
N TYR A 38 42.26 45.11 -51.86
CA TYR A 38 40.92 45.56 -51.51
C TYR A 38 40.30 44.69 -50.43
N VAL A 39 39.50 45.32 -49.58
CA VAL A 39 38.70 44.67 -48.53
C VAL A 39 37.37 45.43 -48.38
N ASN A 40 36.26 44.69 -48.26
CA ASN A 40 34.94 45.28 -48.06
C ASN A 40 34.66 45.61 -46.57
N ARG A 41 33.59 46.35 -46.28
CA ARG A 41 33.23 46.72 -44.90
C ARG A 41 32.93 45.50 -44.01
N SER A 42 32.27 44.49 -44.57
CA SER A 42 31.91 43.25 -43.84
C SER A 42 33.15 42.47 -43.38
N ALA A 43 34.19 42.38 -44.20
CA ALA A 43 35.47 41.78 -43.83
C ALA A 43 36.16 42.53 -42.69
N CYS A 44 36.20 43.87 -42.71
CA CYS A 44 36.75 44.65 -41.60
C CYS A 44 35.98 44.39 -40.30
N ARG A 45 34.63 44.42 -40.36
CA ARG A 45 33.77 44.17 -39.19
C ARG A 45 33.97 42.76 -38.61
N LYS A 46 33.99 41.72 -39.44
CA LYS A 46 34.08 40.32 -38.98
C LYS A 46 35.48 39.92 -38.49
N THR A 47 36.53 40.46 -39.11
CA THR A 47 37.91 40.19 -38.69
C THR A 47 38.38 41.10 -37.54
N GLY A 48 37.70 42.22 -37.30
CA GLY A 48 38.06 43.20 -36.27
C GLY A 48 39.26 44.09 -36.64
N TYR A 49 39.80 43.97 -37.85
CA TYR A 49 40.86 44.84 -38.35
C TYR A 49 40.28 46.02 -39.12
N THR A 50 40.96 47.16 -39.06
CA THR A 50 40.65 48.32 -39.89
C THR A 50 41.13 48.10 -41.32
N ARG A 51 40.53 48.82 -42.28
CA ARG A 51 40.94 48.76 -43.68
C ARG A 51 42.42 49.09 -43.88
N GLY A 52 42.93 50.11 -43.19
CA GLY A 52 44.33 50.52 -43.28
C GLY A 52 45.30 49.45 -42.75
N GLU A 53 44.90 48.66 -41.76
CA GLU A 53 45.70 47.55 -41.24
C GLU A 53 45.73 46.35 -42.19
N LEU A 54 44.66 46.12 -42.96
CA LEU A 54 44.53 44.96 -43.86
C LEU A 54 45.16 45.20 -45.24
N LEU A 55 45.04 46.41 -45.78
CA LEU A 55 45.63 46.76 -47.06
C LEU A 55 47.16 46.62 -47.01
N GLY A 56 47.75 46.00 -48.04
CA GLY A 56 49.19 45.75 -48.10
C GLY A 56 49.68 44.56 -47.26
N ARG A 57 48.82 43.92 -46.45
CA ARG A 57 49.17 42.67 -45.77
C ARG A 57 48.91 41.46 -46.64
N LYS A 58 49.62 40.36 -46.37
CA LYS A 58 49.34 39.07 -47.00
C LYS A 58 48.14 38.39 -46.37
N ILE A 59 47.22 37.89 -47.20
CA ILE A 59 45.95 37.32 -46.71
C ILE A 59 46.12 36.12 -45.76
N HIS A 60 47.20 35.36 -45.90
CA HIS A 60 47.46 34.21 -45.02
C HIS A 60 47.75 34.60 -43.57
N HIS A 61 48.03 35.88 -43.26
CA HIS A 61 48.13 36.34 -41.88
C HIS A 61 46.79 36.24 -41.12
N LEU A 62 45.67 36.18 -41.85
CA LEU A 62 44.34 35.96 -41.28
C LEU A 62 44.06 34.48 -40.98
N TYR A 63 44.91 33.54 -41.41
CA TYR A 63 44.75 32.13 -41.04
C TYR A 63 45.46 31.84 -39.70
N PRO A 64 44.93 30.92 -38.87
CA PRO A 64 45.64 30.38 -37.72
C PRO A 64 47.03 29.85 -38.14
N ARG A 65 48.07 30.14 -37.35
CA ARG A 65 49.47 29.84 -37.69
C ARG A 65 49.68 28.37 -38.09
N GLU A 66 49.04 27.45 -37.37
CA GLU A 66 49.10 26.01 -37.60
C GLU A 66 48.53 25.58 -38.97
N ASN A 67 47.53 26.32 -39.48
CA ASN A 67 46.82 25.97 -40.71
C ASN A 67 47.26 26.80 -41.93
N GLN A 68 48.14 27.80 -41.76
CA GLN A 68 48.57 28.74 -42.81
C GLN A 68 49.12 28.04 -44.06
N ALA A 69 50.07 27.12 -43.87
CA ALA A 69 50.71 26.39 -44.97
C ALA A 69 49.73 25.45 -45.69
N ARG A 70 48.86 24.78 -44.92
CA ARG A 70 47.85 23.85 -45.42
C ARG A 70 46.83 24.54 -46.31
N TYR A 71 46.21 25.62 -45.83
CA TYR A 71 45.22 26.36 -46.61
C TYR A 71 45.84 26.99 -47.86
N THR A 72 47.01 27.64 -47.70
CA THR A 72 47.73 28.23 -48.83
C THR A 72 48.00 27.20 -49.94
N SER A 73 48.52 26.03 -49.59
CA SER A 73 48.87 24.99 -50.57
C SER A 73 47.63 24.48 -51.31
N LYS A 74 46.55 24.18 -50.58
CA LYS A 74 45.29 23.69 -51.17
C LYS A 74 44.67 24.70 -52.14
N ILE A 75 44.59 25.97 -51.73
CA ILE A 75 44.01 27.04 -52.56
C ILE A 75 44.84 27.22 -53.83
N LEU A 76 46.17 27.34 -53.72
CA LEU A 76 47.05 27.53 -54.88
C LEU A 76 47.00 26.35 -55.85
N GLN A 77 46.95 25.12 -55.34
CA GLN A 77 46.86 23.93 -56.19
C GLN A 77 45.55 23.91 -56.98
N ALA A 78 44.43 24.21 -56.35
CA ALA A 78 43.13 24.25 -57.01
C ALA A 78 43.02 25.39 -58.04
N LEU A 79 43.55 26.57 -57.71
CA LEU A 79 43.60 27.69 -58.64
C LEU A 79 44.44 27.40 -59.88
N ARG A 80 45.56 26.66 -59.75
CA ARG A 80 46.37 26.22 -60.90
C ARG A 80 45.65 25.21 -61.81
N LYS A 81 44.82 24.34 -61.22
CA LYS A 81 44.12 23.27 -61.97
C LYS A 81 42.82 23.72 -62.63
N GLY A 82 42.10 24.67 -62.03
CA GLY A 82 40.75 25.04 -62.49
C GLY A 82 40.32 26.47 -62.22
N GLY A 83 41.24 27.37 -61.84
CA GLY A 83 40.95 28.80 -61.65
C GLY A 83 40.04 29.15 -60.46
N ARG A 84 39.52 28.15 -59.74
CA ARG A 84 38.63 28.33 -58.58
C ARG A 84 38.92 27.30 -57.48
N TRP A 85 38.70 27.71 -56.24
CA TRP A 85 38.69 26.86 -55.05
C TRP A 85 37.47 27.19 -54.19
N SER A 86 36.93 26.20 -53.49
CA SER A 86 35.89 26.40 -52.48
C SER A 86 36.07 25.45 -51.30
N GLY A 87 35.69 25.89 -50.11
CA GLY A 87 35.59 25.08 -48.91
C GLY A 87 35.77 25.86 -47.61
N ASP A 88 35.65 25.14 -46.49
CA ASP A 88 35.69 25.74 -45.17
C ASP A 88 37.10 26.20 -44.78
N ILE A 89 37.21 27.46 -44.36
CA ILE A 89 38.43 28.06 -43.82
C ILE A 89 38.15 28.65 -42.44
N GLU A 90 39.08 28.43 -41.53
CA GLU A 90 39.12 29.15 -40.26
C GLU A 90 39.94 30.43 -40.42
N LEU A 91 39.35 31.57 -40.06
CA LEU A 91 40.01 32.86 -39.97
C LEU A 91 40.20 33.27 -38.51
N ARG A 92 41.29 33.96 -38.22
CA ARG A 92 41.61 34.52 -36.92
C ARG A 92 41.36 36.03 -36.91
N LYS A 93 40.60 36.49 -35.92
CA LYS A 93 40.30 37.91 -35.68
C LYS A 93 41.44 38.62 -34.96
N LYS A 94 41.38 39.95 -34.92
CA LYS A 94 42.35 40.80 -34.20
C LYS A 94 42.41 40.52 -32.70
N ASP A 95 41.28 40.17 -32.08
CA ASP A 95 41.17 39.84 -30.65
C ASP A 95 41.72 38.44 -30.30
N GLY A 96 42.18 37.67 -31.29
CA GLY A 96 42.70 36.32 -31.11
C GLY A 96 41.65 35.20 -31.22
N THR A 97 40.35 35.53 -31.28
CA THR A 97 39.31 34.53 -31.52
C THR A 97 39.28 34.09 -32.98
N ASN A 98 38.80 32.87 -33.23
CA ASN A 98 38.65 32.34 -34.59
C ASN A 98 37.17 32.31 -34.99
N PHE A 99 36.92 32.38 -36.29
CA PHE A 99 35.59 32.15 -36.87
C PHE A 99 35.73 31.39 -38.19
N TRP A 100 34.70 30.60 -38.52
CA TRP A 100 34.70 29.75 -39.71
C TRP A 100 33.96 30.44 -40.85
N ILE A 101 34.50 30.31 -42.05
CA ILE A 101 33.86 30.76 -43.28
C ILE A 101 33.79 29.63 -44.31
N ASP A 102 32.68 29.54 -45.04
CA ASP A 102 32.64 28.85 -46.34
C ASP A 102 33.26 29.80 -47.37
N ALA A 103 34.49 29.50 -47.78
CA ALA A 103 35.31 30.38 -48.58
C ALA A 103 35.36 29.92 -50.03
N VAL A 104 35.23 30.86 -50.95
CA VAL A 104 35.46 30.69 -52.39
C VAL A 104 36.61 31.61 -52.81
N ALA A 105 37.62 31.05 -53.45
CA ALA A 105 38.71 31.80 -54.06
C ALA A 105 38.69 31.63 -55.57
N VAL A 106 38.76 32.72 -56.32
CA VAL A 106 38.77 32.72 -57.80
C VAL A 106 40.01 33.47 -58.28
N GLY A 107 40.74 32.88 -59.22
CA GLY A 107 41.89 33.51 -59.87
C GLY A 107 41.45 34.59 -60.86
N LEU A 108 42.09 35.75 -60.80
CA LEU A 108 41.98 36.80 -61.81
C LEU A 108 43.16 36.65 -62.77
N PHE A 109 42.90 36.70 -64.07
CA PHE A 109 43.90 36.59 -65.12
C PHE A 109 43.84 37.83 -66.01
N ASP A 110 45.00 38.26 -66.51
CA ASP A 110 45.08 39.33 -67.51
C ASP A 110 44.64 38.82 -68.90
N PRO A 111 44.46 39.71 -69.90
CA PRO A 111 44.08 39.31 -71.25
C PRO A 111 45.06 38.35 -71.95
N ASN A 112 46.30 38.25 -71.45
CA ASN A 112 47.34 37.35 -71.94
C ASN A 112 47.38 36.02 -71.17
N GLY A 113 46.40 35.76 -70.29
CA GLY A 113 46.29 34.52 -69.50
C GLY A 113 47.23 34.44 -68.29
N LYS A 114 47.97 35.49 -67.97
CA LYS A 114 48.84 35.54 -66.78
C LYS A 114 48.01 35.87 -65.55
N ALA A 115 48.21 35.14 -64.45
CA ALA A 115 47.51 35.42 -63.21
C ALA A 115 47.78 36.86 -62.76
N ALA A 116 46.74 37.68 -62.58
CA ALA A 116 46.80 39.08 -62.13
C ALA A 116 46.51 39.22 -60.63
N GLY A 117 45.75 38.30 -60.03
CA GLY A 117 45.37 38.35 -58.63
C GLY A 117 44.35 37.28 -58.26
N MET A 118 43.69 37.44 -57.11
CA MET A 118 42.62 36.54 -56.66
C MET A 118 41.51 37.32 -55.95
N ILE A 119 40.27 36.86 -56.11
CA ILE A 119 39.11 37.29 -55.32
C ILE A 119 38.83 36.21 -54.29
N HIS A 120 38.69 36.59 -53.02
CA HIS A 120 38.33 35.71 -51.90
C HIS A 120 37.00 36.19 -51.33
N LEU A 121 35.98 35.35 -51.38
CA LEU A 121 34.66 35.58 -50.79
C LEU A 121 34.44 34.54 -49.69
N GLY A 122 33.91 34.94 -48.54
CA GLY A 122 33.63 34.03 -47.43
C GLY A 122 32.29 34.30 -46.76
N HIS A 123 31.43 33.29 -46.72
CA HIS A 123 30.20 33.31 -45.93
C HIS A 123 30.50 32.80 -44.52
N ASP A 124 29.97 33.45 -43.49
CA ASP A 124 30.27 33.10 -42.10
C ASP A 124 29.40 31.94 -41.61
N LEU A 125 30.04 30.89 -41.10
CA LEU A 125 29.38 29.67 -40.65
C LEU A 125 29.23 29.60 -39.11
N THR A 126 29.58 30.66 -38.38
CA THR A 126 29.65 30.62 -36.91
C THR A 126 28.30 30.29 -36.26
N GLU A 127 27.22 30.93 -36.71
CA GLU A 127 25.87 30.70 -36.17
C GLU A 127 25.35 29.29 -36.50
N HIS A 128 25.59 28.82 -37.72
CA HIS A 128 25.16 27.50 -38.17
C HIS A 128 25.85 26.38 -37.38
N ARG A 129 27.17 26.47 -37.20
CA ARG A 129 27.93 25.46 -36.45
C ARG A 129 27.67 25.48 -34.94
N LEU A 130 27.29 26.62 -34.36
CA LEU A 130 26.87 26.69 -32.95
C LEU A 130 25.53 25.97 -32.74
N LEU A 131 24.57 26.13 -33.67
CA LEU A 131 23.29 25.42 -33.62
C LEU A 131 23.48 23.91 -33.75
N ASP A 132 24.33 23.46 -34.67
CA ASP A 132 24.64 22.03 -34.84
C ASP A 132 25.32 21.43 -33.61
N ARG A 133 26.26 22.16 -32.99
CA ARG A 133 26.92 21.72 -31.74
C ARG A 133 25.93 21.60 -30.59
N HIS A 134 25.08 22.61 -30.37
CA HIS A 134 24.08 22.57 -29.31
C HIS A 134 23.05 21.47 -29.53
N ALA A 135 22.64 21.22 -30.78
CA ALA A 135 21.76 20.11 -31.12
C ALA A 135 22.40 18.75 -30.82
N TRP A 136 23.68 18.59 -31.18
CA TRP A 136 24.45 17.37 -30.91
C TRP A 136 24.66 17.13 -29.40
N GLU A 137 25.06 18.15 -28.65
CA GLU A 137 25.25 18.08 -27.19
C GLU A 137 23.94 17.80 -26.45
N SER A 138 22.84 18.42 -26.86
CA SER A 138 21.51 18.17 -26.30
C SER A 138 21.03 16.74 -26.60
N GLY A 139 21.24 16.26 -27.83
CA GLY A 139 20.89 14.89 -28.24
C GLY A 139 21.67 13.83 -27.49
N ASN A 140 22.99 14.01 -27.33
CA ASN A 140 23.85 13.08 -26.61
C ASN A 140 23.52 13.05 -25.11
N SER A 141 23.24 14.21 -24.51
CA SER A 141 22.86 14.30 -23.10
C SER A 141 21.54 13.58 -22.80
N LEU A 142 20.53 13.72 -23.66
CA LEU A 142 19.26 13.01 -23.51
C LEU A 142 19.42 11.49 -23.64
N SER A 143 20.27 11.03 -24.57
CA SER A 143 20.57 9.59 -24.71
C SER A 143 21.20 9.03 -23.42
N LEU A 144 22.18 9.75 -22.85
CA LEU A 144 22.83 9.33 -21.60
C LEU A 144 21.87 9.30 -20.42
N ILE A 145 20.97 10.28 -20.29
CA ILE A 145 19.96 10.29 -19.24
C ILE A 145 19.04 9.09 -19.38
N VAL A 146 18.53 8.83 -20.58
CA VAL A 146 17.61 7.72 -20.86
C VAL A 146 18.28 6.36 -20.60
N ASP A 147 19.55 6.21 -20.96
CA ASP A 147 20.32 4.98 -20.73
C ASP A 147 20.75 4.78 -19.28
N ALA A 148 20.89 5.84 -18.49
CA ALA A 148 21.16 5.78 -17.05
C ALA A 148 19.93 5.42 -16.21
N MET A 149 18.72 5.45 -16.78
CA MET A 149 17.49 5.08 -16.07
C MET A 149 17.46 3.57 -15.77
N GLU A 150 17.10 3.23 -14.53
CA GLU A 150 16.93 1.83 -14.10
C GLU A 150 15.60 1.23 -14.58
N ASP A 151 14.54 2.05 -14.66
CA ASP A 151 13.25 1.61 -15.21
C ASP A 151 13.35 1.41 -16.72
N ALA A 152 12.71 0.34 -17.22
CA ALA A 152 12.65 0.07 -18.64
C ALA A 152 11.81 1.13 -19.36
N LEU A 153 12.37 1.75 -20.40
CA LEU A 153 11.72 2.80 -21.16
C LEU A 153 11.76 2.48 -22.65
N PHE A 154 10.64 2.69 -23.33
CA PHE A 154 10.60 2.68 -24.79
C PHE A 154 9.61 3.72 -25.33
N VAL A 155 9.88 4.21 -26.54
CA VAL A 155 9.00 5.14 -27.25
C VAL A 155 8.43 4.43 -28.45
N SER A 156 7.13 4.58 -28.69
CA SER A 156 6.46 4.04 -29.87
C SER A 156 5.81 5.12 -30.70
N ASP A 157 5.56 4.84 -31.97
CA ASP A 157 4.69 5.65 -32.81
C ASP A 157 3.19 5.45 -32.40
N PRO A 158 2.24 6.18 -33.02
CA PRO A 158 0.83 6.04 -32.71
C PRO A 158 0.21 4.67 -33.07
N ALA A 159 0.84 3.91 -33.98
CA ALA A 159 0.44 2.54 -34.33
C ALA A 159 1.01 1.50 -33.33
N GLY A 160 1.96 1.90 -32.49
CA GLY A 160 2.64 1.06 -31.53
C GLY A 160 3.97 0.51 -32.04
N LYS A 161 4.52 0.98 -33.17
CA LYS A 161 5.86 0.57 -33.60
C LYS A 161 6.91 1.13 -32.64
N ILE A 162 7.81 0.31 -32.12
CA ILE A 162 8.88 0.77 -31.22
C ILE A 162 9.90 1.58 -32.03
N LEU A 163 10.13 2.84 -31.63
CA LEU A 163 11.07 3.77 -32.25
C LEU A 163 12.41 3.82 -31.52
N MET A 164 12.39 3.70 -30.19
CA MET A 164 13.59 3.61 -29.36
C MET A 164 13.28 2.84 -28.08
N CYS A 165 14.30 2.28 -27.45
CA CYS A 165 14.24 1.73 -26.11
C CYS A 165 15.58 1.95 -25.40
N ASN A 166 15.55 2.10 -24.08
CA ASN A 166 16.76 2.24 -23.28
C ASN A 166 17.41 0.89 -22.97
N ARG A 167 18.61 0.94 -22.39
CA ARG A 167 19.35 -0.26 -21.95
C ARG A 167 18.57 -1.12 -20.94
N ALA A 168 17.83 -0.51 -20.01
CA ALA A 168 17.04 -1.24 -19.03
C ALA A 168 15.94 -2.09 -19.67
N HIS A 169 15.27 -1.59 -20.72
CA HIS A 169 14.26 -2.35 -21.46
C HIS A 169 14.84 -3.58 -22.16
N CYS A 170 16.01 -3.43 -22.80
CA CYS A 170 16.74 -4.53 -23.43
C CYS A 170 17.11 -5.62 -22.40
N THR A 171 17.66 -5.19 -21.27
CA THR A 171 18.11 -6.06 -20.18
C THR A 171 16.94 -6.78 -19.50
N ALA A 172 15.83 -6.08 -19.28
CA ALA A 172 14.62 -6.65 -18.70
C ALA A 172 14.07 -7.80 -19.56
N LEU A 173 14.05 -7.67 -20.88
CA LEU A 173 13.51 -8.69 -21.78
C LEU A 173 14.52 -9.76 -22.24
N GLY A 174 15.81 -9.45 -22.20
CA GLY A 174 16.89 -10.31 -22.71
C GLY A 174 17.06 -10.25 -24.24
N TYR A 175 16.70 -9.13 -24.87
CA TYR A 175 16.85 -8.89 -26.31
C TYR A 175 17.75 -7.69 -26.56
N ASN A 176 18.40 -7.66 -27.72
CA ASN A 176 19.22 -6.53 -28.14
C ASN A 176 18.34 -5.43 -28.74
N GLN A 177 18.79 -4.17 -28.64
CA GLN A 177 18.04 -3.02 -29.17
C GLN A 177 17.68 -3.16 -30.65
N ALA A 178 18.58 -3.71 -31.47
CA ALA A 178 18.34 -3.93 -32.89
C ALA A 178 17.23 -4.97 -33.19
N GLU A 179 16.96 -5.89 -32.25
CA GLU A 179 15.87 -6.85 -32.36
C GLU A 179 14.52 -6.23 -31.92
N ILE A 180 14.56 -5.24 -31.01
CA ILE A 180 13.38 -4.61 -30.43
C ILE A 180 12.88 -3.45 -31.29
N VAL A 181 13.79 -2.57 -31.72
CA VAL A 181 13.44 -1.36 -32.46
C VAL A 181 12.85 -1.73 -33.82
N GLY A 182 11.70 -1.15 -34.12
CA GLY A 182 10.95 -1.40 -35.35
C GLY A 182 9.88 -2.48 -35.24
N LEU A 183 9.81 -3.22 -34.13
CA LEU A 183 8.74 -4.19 -33.90
C LEU A 183 7.38 -3.50 -33.73
N ASN A 184 6.33 -4.20 -34.18
CA ASN A 184 4.93 -3.81 -34.02
C ASN A 184 4.23 -4.76 -33.05
N PRO A 185 3.18 -4.32 -32.34
CA PRO A 185 2.35 -5.20 -31.53
C PRO A 185 1.59 -6.21 -32.41
N PRO A 186 1.35 -7.45 -31.94
CA PRO A 186 1.76 -7.98 -30.64
C PRO A 186 3.26 -8.25 -30.57
N TYR A 187 3.92 -7.79 -29.51
CA TYR A 187 5.35 -8.01 -29.32
C TYR A 187 5.64 -9.47 -28.91
N PRO A 188 6.82 -10.03 -29.24
CA PRO A 188 7.17 -11.43 -28.97
C PRO A 188 7.07 -11.86 -27.49
N TRP A 189 7.28 -10.93 -26.57
CA TRP A 189 7.25 -11.15 -25.12
C TRP A 189 5.85 -10.97 -24.50
N MET A 190 4.80 -10.75 -25.30
CA MET A 190 3.44 -10.52 -24.80
C MET A 190 2.45 -11.56 -25.32
N ASN A 191 1.54 -11.99 -24.44
CA ASN A 191 0.40 -12.80 -24.86
C ASN A 191 -0.65 -11.96 -25.63
N LEU A 192 -1.52 -12.63 -26.41
CA LEU A 192 -2.54 -11.96 -27.23
C LEU A 192 -3.59 -11.20 -26.42
N THR A 193 -3.81 -11.56 -25.16
CA THR A 193 -4.77 -10.88 -24.27
C THR A 193 -4.21 -9.54 -23.83
N ASP A 194 -2.96 -9.51 -23.38
CA ASP A 194 -2.26 -8.30 -22.95
C ASP A 194 -1.92 -7.38 -24.12
N ALA A 195 -1.62 -7.92 -25.30
CA ALA A 195 -1.49 -7.11 -26.52
C ALA A 195 -2.80 -6.36 -26.86
N ARG A 196 -3.95 -7.02 -26.70
CA ARG A 196 -5.26 -6.38 -26.89
C ARG A 196 -5.52 -5.31 -25.82
N ARG A 197 -5.16 -5.56 -24.56
CA ARG A 197 -5.30 -4.60 -23.46
C ARG A 197 -4.40 -3.38 -23.67
N LEU A 198 -3.14 -3.57 -24.07
CA LEU A 198 -2.20 -2.48 -24.40
C LEU A 198 -2.71 -1.61 -25.54
N ARG A 199 -3.29 -2.22 -26.59
CA ARG A 199 -3.92 -1.47 -27.69
C ARG A 199 -5.12 -0.62 -27.21
N ARG A 200 -5.92 -1.14 -26.27
CA ARG A 200 -7.02 -0.37 -25.66
C ARG A 200 -6.48 0.76 -24.78
N ALA A 201 -5.42 0.51 -24.01
CA ALA A 201 -4.73 1.52 -23.21
C ALA A 201 -4.21 2.67 -24.07
N GLY A 202 -3.56 2.39 -25.21
CA GLY A 202 -3.11 3.43 -26.16
C GLY A 202 -4.27 4.31 -26.66
N LYS A 203 -5.42 3.72 -27.00
CA LYS A 203 -6.63 4.50 -27.39
C LYS A 203 -7.16 5.38 -26.25
N LEU A 204 -7.05 4.95 -25.00
CA LEU A 204 -7.48 5.72 -23.84
C LEU A 204 -6.53 6.91 -23.60
N VAL A 205 -5.22 6.68 -23.72
CA VAL A 205 -4.18 7.71 -23.60
C VAL A 205 -4.34 8.81 -24.66
N LEU A 206 -4.79 8.48 -25.87
CA LEU A 206 -5.13 9.50 -26.89
C LEU A 206 -6.18 10.50 -26.40
N LYS A 207 -7.14 10.06 -25.56
CA LYS A 207 -8.20 10.91 -25.01
C LYS A 207 -7.78 11.60 -23.70
N GLN A 208 -7.09 10.88 -22.81
CA GLN A 208 -6.81 11.32 -21.43
C GLN A 208 -5.40 11.89 -21.23
N GLY A 209 -4.50 11.73 -22.19
CA GLY A 209 -3.11 12.20 -22.14
C GLY A 209 -2.12 11.23 -21.49
N ALA A 210 -2.53 10.48 -20.46
CA ALA A 210 -1.68 9.47 -19.82
C ALA A 210 -2.50 8.35 -19.15
N LEU A 211 -1.86 7.20 -18.93
CA LEU A 211 -2.35 6.07 -18.15
C LEU A 211 -1.24 5.59 -17.23
N LYS A 212 -1.57 5.26 -15.97
CA LYS A 212 -0.61 4.76 -14.99
C LYS A 212 -1.04 3.40 -14.45
N ASN A 213 -0.09 2.64 -13.90
CA ASN A 213 -0.30 1.42 -13.15
C ASN A 213 -1.08 0.33 -13.91
N PHE A 214 -0.75 0.14 -15.19
CA PHE A 214 -1.35 -0.90 -16.01
C PHE A 214 -0.50 -2.18 -15.96
N THR A 215 -0.97 -3.19 -15.23
CA THR A 215 -0.22 -4.44 -15.02
C THR A 215 -0.48 -5.47 -16.11
N ILE A 216 0.60 -6.01 -16.69
CA ILE A 216 0.60 -7.11 -17.65
C ILE A 216 1.75 -8.08 -17.41
N GLU A 217 1.63 -9.26 -18.00
CA GLU A 217 2.64 -10.30 -17.92
C GLU A 217 3.53 -10.29 -19.16
N TRP A 218 4.84 -10.30 -18.95
CA TRP A 218 5.85 -10.42 -20.00
C TRP A 218 6.57 -11.76 -19.90
N LYS A 219 6.87 -12.34 -21.06
CA LYS A 219 7.71 -13.53 -21.20
C LYS A 219 9.06 -13.13 -21.77
N ARG A 220 10.10 -13.26 -20.96
CA ARG A 220 11.49 -12.97 -21.34
C ARG A 220 11.99 -13.97 -22.38
N ARG A 221 13.13 -13.67 -23.04
CA ARG A 221 13.76 -14.57 -24.02
C ARG A 221 14.14 -15.93 -23.44
N ASP A 222 14.53 -15.96 -22.16
CA ASP A 222 14.86 -17.18 -21.40
C ASP A 222 13.61 -18.03 -21.04
N GLY A 223 12.41 -17.54 -21.36
CA GLY A 223 11.14 -18.20 -21.07
C GLY A 223 10.56 -17.88 -19.69
N LYS A 224 11.27 -17.15 -18.82
CA LYS A 224 10.77 -16.75 -17.50
C LYS A 224 9.68 -15.68 -17.64
N HIS A 225 8.68 -15.78 -16.80
CA HIS A 225 7.58 -14.83 -16.72
C HIS A 225 7.92 -13.72 -15.72
N MET A 226 7.59 -12.48 -16.07
CA MET A 226 7.75 -11.30 -15.22
C MET A 226 6.47 -10.47 -15.23
N ILE A 227 6.07 -9.97 -14.07
CA ILE A 227 4.89 -9.12 -13.95
C ILE A 227 5.37 -7.67 -13.97
N VAL A 228 4.86 -6.90 -14.94
CA VAL A 228 5.28 -5.53 -15.14
C VAL A 228 4.13 -4.55 -14.98
N SER A 229 4.41 -3.42 -14.34
CA SER A 229 3.54 -2.26 -14.30
C SER A 229 3.98 -1.26 -15.38
N ILE A 230 3.08 -0.94 -16.30
CA ILE A 230 3.32 -0.02 -17.40
C ILE A 230 2.61 1.30 -17.14
N ALA A 231 3.32 2.41 -17.35
CA ALA A 231 2.72 3.73 -17.51
C ALA A 231 2.97 4.23 -18.94
N ILE A 232 1.96 4.87 -19.52
CA ILE A 232 1.95 5.31 -20.91
C ILE A 232 1.57 6.79 -20.95
N SER A 233 2.42 7.61 -21.55
CA SER A 233 2.18 9.05 -21.72
C SER A 233 2.19 9.43 -23.20
N ALA A 234 1.25 10.28 -23.63
CA ALA A 234 1.22 10.77 -25.00
C ALA A 234 2.36 11.75 -25.28
N LEU A 235 3.14 11.50 -26.32
CA LEU A 235 4.10 12.45 -26.88
C LEU A 235 3.38 13.29 -27.93
N ARG A 236 3.46 14.62 -27.84
CA ARG A 236 2.80 15.55 -28.76
C ARG A 236 3.82 16.36 -29.55
N ASP A 237 3.51 16.63 -30.81
CA ASP A 237 4.29 17.54 -31.64
C ASP A 237 4.02 19.01 -31.30
N ARG A 238 4.75 19.93 -31.95
CA ARG A 238 4.58 21.38 -31.78
C ARG A 238 3.18 21.91 -32.14
N ARG A 239 2.36 21.11 -32.84
CA ARG A 239 0.98 21.43 -33.22
C ARG A 239 -0.05 20.78 -32.28
N GLY A 240 0.40 20.13 -31.20
CA GLY A 240 -0.46 19.47 -30.21
C GLY A 240 -0.98 18.09 -30.62
N LYS A 241 -0.61 17.59 -31.81
CA LYS A 241 -1.02 16.27 -32.31
C LYS A 241 -0.16 15.20 -31.66
N VAL A 242 -0.76 14.07 -31.29
CA VAL A 242 -0.01 12.93 -30.73
C VAL A 242 0.91 12.36 -31.80
N SER A 243 2.22 12.46 -31.57
CA SER A 243 3.29 11.93 -32.44
C SER A 243 3.77 10.55 -32.01
N GLY A 244 3.43 10.11 -30.79
CA GLY A 244 3.79 8.79 -30.27
C GLY A 244 3.42 8.63 -28.80
N PHE A 245 3.99 7.61 -28.17
CA PHE A 245 3.80 7.31 -26.75
C PHE A 245 5.14 7.01 -26.09
N ILE A 246 5.32 7.50 -24.87
CA ILE A 246 6.42 7.11 -23.98
C ILE A 246 5.86 6.08 -23.02
N HIS A 247 6.51 4.91 -22.96
CA HIS A 247 6.16 3.81 -22.07
C HIS A 247 7.27 3.64 -21.05
N THR A 248 6.91 3.72 -19.77
CA THR A 248 7.80 3.32 -18.67
C THR A 248 7.28 2.02 -18.09
N VAL A 249 8.19 1.10 -17.82
CA VAL A 249 7.89 -0.26 -17.41
C VAL A 249 8.73 -0.61 -16.20
N ARG A 250 8.05 -1.00 -15.13
CA ARG A 250 8.68 -1.41 -13.88
C ARG A 250 8.34 -2.86 -13.59
N ASP A 251 9.34 -3.64 -13.20
CA ASP A 251 9.13 -4.98 -12.65
C ASP A 251 8.48 -4.86 -11.26
N VAL A 252 7.33 -5.50 -11.08
CA VAL A 252 6.57 -5.50 -9.82
C VAL A 252 6.35 -6.91 -9.30
N SER A 253 7.16 -7.88 -9.75
CA SER A 253 7.08 -9.27 -9.32
C SER A 253 7.20 -9.41 -7.80
N ASP A 254 8.08 -8.62 -7.17
CA ASP A 254 8.28 -8.65 -5.72
C ASP A 254 7.11 -8.02 -4.94
N VAL A 255 6.45 -7.00 -5.51
CA VAL A 255 5.39 -6.25 -4.81
C VAL A 255 4.16 -7.12 -4.62
N GLN A 256 3.75 -7.88 -5.65
CA GLN A 256 2.62 -8.80 -5.52
C GLN A 256 2.91 -9.96 -4.59
N HIS A 257 4.12 -10.53 -4.65
CA HIS A 257 4.50 -11.62 -3.76
C HIS A 257 4.47 -11.17 -2.29
N ILE A 258 4.95 -9.97 -2.00
CA ILE A 258 4.90 -9.38 -0.65
C ILE A 258 3.46 -9.13 -0.19
N GLU A 259 2.58 -8.63 -1.07
CA GLU A 259 1.17 -8.41 -0.72
C GLU A 259 0.41 -9.73 -0.47
N GLU A 260 0.65 -10.75 -1.27
CA GLU A 260 0.07 -12.08 -1.07
C GLU A 260 0.58 -12.73 0.22
N LEU A 261 1.89 -12.64 0.49
CA LEU A 261 2.46 -13.12 1.76
C LEU A 261 1.84 -12.40 2.95
N LYS A 262 1.69 -11.08 2.89
CA LYS A 262 1.06 -10.31 3.98
C LYS A 262 -0.38 -10.77 4.22
N ARG A 263 -1.19 -10.92 3.16
CA ARG A 263 -2.57 -11.41 3.29
C ARG A 263 -2.63 -12.82 3.87
N SER A 264 -1.75 -13.71 3.40
CA SER A 264 -1.66 -15.07 3.93
C SER A 264 -1.24 -15.08 5.40
N ASN A 265 -0.25 -14.27 5.78
CA ASN A 265 0.23 -14.17 7.15
C ASN A 265 -0.85 -13.62 8.10
N GLU A 266 -1.58 -12.59 7.67
CA GLU A 266 -2.75 -12.07 8.41
C GLU A 266 -3.85 -13.12 8.57
N GLN A 267 -4.06 -13.99 7.57
CA GLN A 267 -5.02 -15.08 7.67
C GLN A 267 -4.54 -16.17 8.65
N ILE A 268 -3.25 -16.52 8.62
CA ILE A 268 -2.64 -17.46 9.56
C ILE A 268 -2.76 -16.93 11.00
N ASP A 269 -2.46 -15.65 11.25
CA ASP A 269 -2.54 -15.05 12.59
C ASP A 269 -3.97 -15.11 13.16
N ARG A 270 -4.98 -14.87 12.31
CA ARG A 270 -6.40 -15.04 12.70
C ARG A 270 -6.72 -16.49 13.05
N LEU A 271 -6.29 -17.45 12.23
CA LEU A 271 -6.53 -18.88 12.46
C LEU A 271 -5.83 -19.38 13.73
N VAL A 272 -4.58 -18.97 13.96
CA VAL A 272 -3.82 -19.32 15.17
C VAL A 272 -4.53 -18.83 16.42
N THR A 273 -5.09 -17.62 16.37
CA THR A 273 -5.85 -17.05 17.49
C THR A 273 -7.13 -17.85 17.78
N ASP A 274 -7.87 -18.25 16.74
CA ASP A 274 -9.09 -19.06 16.89
C ASP A 274 -8.79 -20.47 17.43
N VAL A 275 -7.75 -21.13 16.91
CA VAL A 275 -7.30 -22.45 17.38
C VAL A 275 -6.87 -22.39 18.85
N ARG A 276 -6.11 -21.37 19.26
CA ARG A 276 -5.72 -21.18 20.66
C ARG A 276 -6.93 -21.01 21.58
N ARG A 277 -7.94 -20.23 21.15
CA ARG A 277 -9.19 -20.05 21.90
C ARG A 277 -9.94 -21.38 22.07
N LYS A 278 -10.07 -22.16 21.00
CA LYS A 278 -10.72 -23.49 21.03
C LYS A 278 -9.96 -24.48 21.93
N ALA A 279 -8.64 -24.51 21.85
CA ALA A 279 -7.81 -25.36 22.70
C ALA A 279 -7.96 -25.03 24.20
N GLY A 280 -8.00 -23.73 24.55
CA GLY A 280 -8.25 -23.30 25.94
C GLY A 280 -9.62 -23.72 26.47
N ARG A 281 -10.66 -23.70 25.62
CA ARG A 281 -12.00 -24.20 25.96
C ARG A 281 -11.97 -25.71 26.22
N LEU A 282 -11.38 -26.50 25.32
CA LEU A 282 -11.31 -27.97 25.44
C LEU A 282 -10.55 -28.39 26.70
N HIS A 283 -9.38 -27.80 26.97
CA HIS A 283 -8.59 -28.14 28.16
C HIS A 283 -9.35 -27.88 29.46
N THR A 284 -10.13 -26.79 29.52
CA THR A 284 -10.93 -26.47 30.71
C THR A 284 -12.04 -27.49 30.90
N LEU A 285 -12.78 -27.81 29.83
CA LEU A 285 -13.84 -28.83 29.85
C LEU A 285 -13.31 -30.21 30.27
N GLU A 286 -12.16 -30.63 29.73
CA GLU A 286 -11.53 -31.91 30.07
C GLU A 286 -11.11 -31.96 31.55
N SER A 287 -10.56 -30.85 32.07
CA SER A 287 -10.16 -30.76 33.48
C SER A 287 -11.35 -30.92 34.42
N ILE A 288 -12.52 -30.38 34.06
CA ILE A 288 -13.74 -30.53 34.85
C ILE A 288 -14.29 -31.94 34.73
N ASN A 289 -14.32 -32.50 33.51
CA ASN A 289 -14.82 -33.86 33.30
C ASN A 289 -13.98 -34.88 34.11
N ARG A 290 -12.65 -34.73 34.13
CA ARG A 290 -11.78 -35.55 35.00
C ARG A 290 -12.09 -35.40 36.49
N LEU A 291 -12.42 -34.21 36.96
CA LEU A 291 -12.78 -33.99 38.37
C LEU A 291 -14.14 -34.60 38.72
N VAL A 292 -15.12 -34.48 37.81
CA VAL A 292 -16.46 -35.09 37.96
C VAL A 292 -16.36 -36.62 38.03
N LEU A 293 -15.47 -37.23 37.24
CA LEU A 293 -15.32 -38.69 37.21
C LEU A 293 -14.54 -39.25 38.42
N ASN A 294 -13.64 -38.47 39.03
CA ASN A 294 -12.70 -38.98 40.04
C ASN A 294 -13.01 -38.57 41.48
N ASP A 295 -13.89 -37.57 41.71
CA ASP A 295 -14.18 -37.06 43.06
C ASP A 295 -15.68 -37.15 43.36
N THR A 296 -16.05 -37.97 44.34
CA THR A 296 -17.44 -38.13 44.79
C THR A 296 -17.90 -36.98 45.70
N SER A 297 -17.06 -35.98 45.98
CA SER A 297 -17.42 -34.85 46.83
C SER A 297 -18.03 -33.71 46.01
N THR A 298 -19.34 -33.53 46.15
CA THR A 298 -20.12 -32.47 45.49
C THR A 298 -19.60 -31.07 45.75
N THR A 299 -19.11 -30.78 46.96
CA THR A 299 -18.47 -29.49 47.26
C THR A 299 -17.22 -29.23 46.41
N ARG A 300 -16.41 -30.26 46.12
CA ARG A 300 -15.19 -30.13 45.31
C ARG A 300 -15.52 -29.98 43.83
N VAL A 301 -16.47 -30.77 43.33
CA VAL A 301 -16.94 -30.66 41.96
C VAL A 301 -17.56 -29.29 41.70
N PHE A 302 -18.39 -28.78 42.61
CA PHE A 302 -18.99 -27.45 42.47
C PHE A 302 -17.99 -26.31 42.53
N ARG A 303 -16.97 -26.43 43.39
CA ARG A 303 -15.85 -25.49 43.37
C ARG A 303 -15.11 -25.56 42.03
N ALA A 304 -14.90 -26.74 41.47
CA ALA A 304 -14.28 -26.91 40.17
C ALA A 304 -15.12 -26.33 39.02
N VAL A 305 -16.43 -26.58 39.02
CA VAL A 305 -17.39 -26.03 38.05
C VAL A 305 -17.39 -24.51 38.14
N THR A 306 -17.60 -23.93 39.32
CA THR A 306 -17.64 -22.47 39.50
C THR A 306 -16.28 -21.81 39.23
N SER A 307 -15.16 -22.47 39.54
CA SER A 307 -13.81 -22.01 39.18
C SER A 307 -13.54 -22.10 37.67
N GLY A 308 -13.99 -23.15 36.99
CA GLY A 308 -13.80 -23.27 35.54
C GLY A 308 -14.66 -22.26 34.78
N VAL A 309 -15.89 -21.98 35.24
CA VAL A 309 -16.71 -20.89 34.69
C VAL A 309 -15.97 -19.56 34.82
N ARG A 310 -15.20 -19.34 35.91
CA ARG A 310 -14.44 -18.10 36.12
C ARG A 310 -13.31 -17.92 35.10
N ASN A 311 -12.73 -19.01 34.63
CA ASN A 311 -11.62 -18.96 33.68
C ASN A 311 -12.08 -18.67 32.25
N LEU A 312 -13.33 -19.01 31.91
CA LEU A 312 -13.85 -18.91 30.54
C LEU A 312 -14.90 -17.83 30.35
N VAL A 313 -15.59 -17.44 31.42
CA VAL A 313 -16.67 -16.44 31.39
C VAL A 313 -16.41 -15.42 32.48
N SER A 314 -16.19 -14.16 32.08
CA SER A 314 -16.02 -13.06 33.04
C SER A 314 -17.31 -12.85 33.82
N HIS A 315 -17.27 -12.93 35.15
CA HIS A 315 -18.48 -12.80 35.96
C HIS A 315 -18.16 -12.29 37.38
N ASP A 316 -19.19 -11.74 38.02
CA ASP A 316 -19.08 -11.23 39.38
C ASP A 316 -19.50 -12.27 40.42
N LEU A 317 -20.47 -13.11 40.09
CA LEU A 317 -20.95 -14.22 40.91
C LEU A 317 -21.26 -15.45 40.03
N ALA A 318 -20.87 -16.63 40.51
CA ALA A 318 -21.39 -17.90 40.00
C ALA A 318 -21.82 -18.76 41.20
N GLY A 319 -22.89 -19.51 41.08
CA GLY A 319 -23.47 -20.25 42.20
C GLY A 319 -24.33 -21.42 41.78
N ILE A 320 -24.39 -22.44 42.64
CA ILE A 320 -25.27 -23.60 42.44
C ILE A 320 -26.28 -23.64 43.57
N TYR A 321 -27.55 -23.75 43.18
CA TYR A 321 -28.68 -23.98 44.05
C TYR A 321 -29.14 -25.42 43.87
N ILE A 322 -29.43 -26.13 44.95
CA ILE A 322 -29.98 -27.48 44.94
C ILE A 322 -31.48 -27.38 45.19
N TYR A 323 -32.27 -28.18 44.48
CA TYR A 323 -33.70 -28.26 44.69
C TYR A 323 -34.03 -29.14 45.90
N ASP A 324 -34.80 -28.62 46.84
CA ASP A 324 -35.36 -29.34 47.98
C ASP A 324 -36.83 -29.66 47.67
N GLU A 325 -37.13 -30.96 47.49
CA GLU A 325 -38.46 -31.46 47.16
C GLU A 325 -39.47 -31.23 48.31
N GLU A 326 -39.04 -31.26 49.59
CA GLU A 326 -39.94 -31.08 50.73
C GLU A 326 -40.38 -29.61 50.89
N GLN A 327 -39.48 -28.68 50.58
CA GLN A 327 -39.73 -27.23 50.70
C GLN A 327 -40.16 -26.58 49.39
N GLU A 328 -40.23 -27.35 48.30
CA GLU A 328 -40.46 -26.86 46.92
C GLU A 328 -39.62 -25.61 46.59
N SER A 329 -38.36 -25.60 47.04
CA SER A 329 -37.51 -24.41 47.01
C SER A 329 -36.07 -24.74 46.63
N LEU A 330 -35.41 -23.79 46.00
CA LEU A 330 -33.99 -23.83 45.66
C LEU A 330 -33.16 -23.29 46.82
N ILE A 331 -32.26 -24.13 47.33
CA ILE A 331 -31.37 -23.82 48.45
C ILE A 331 -29.96 -23.56 47.91
N PRO A 332 -29.34 -22.41 48.20
CA PRO A 332 -27.98 -22.12 47.77
C PRO A 332 -26.99 -23.09 48.43
N HIS A 333 -26.23 -23.84 47.61
CA HIS A 333 -25.26 -24.82 48.08
C HIS A 333 -23.81 -24.34 47.94
N THR A 334 -23.46 -23.65 46.85
CA THR A 334 -22.11 -23.10 46.63
C THR A 334 -22.16 -21.77 45.89
N LEU A 335 -21.31 -20.82 46.30
CA LEU A 335 -21.15 -19.52 45.67
C LEU A 335 -19.65 -19.25 45.43
N SER A 336 -19.29 -18.75 44.24
CA SER A 336 -17.91 -18.62 43.78
C SER A 336 -17.12 -17.53 44.53
N LYS A 337 -17.79 -16.56 45.14
CA LYS A 337 -17.19 -15.54 46.02
C LYS A 337 -17.93 -15.47 47.35
N GLN A 338 -17.20 -15.25 48.44
CA GLN A 338 -17.76 -14.99 49.78
C GLN A 338 -17.77 -13.49 50.10
N THR A 339 -18.57 -12.72 49.37
CA THR A 339 -18.81 -11.31 49.66
C THR A 339 -19.87 -11.14 50.76
N PRO A 340 -19.98 -9.95 51.40
CA PRO A 340 -21.12 -9.66 52.27
C PRO A 340 -22.47 -9.84 51.57
N PHE A 341 -22.51 -9.59 50.25
CA PHE A 341 -23.67 -9.83 49.38
C PHE A 341 -23.99 -11.32 49.23
N SER A 342 -23.02 -12.15 48.82
CA SER A 342 -23.25 -13.59 48.63
C SER A 342 -23.59 -14.31 49.93
N ARG A 343 -23.02 -13.89 51.07
CA ARG A 343 -23.39 -14.40 52.40
C ARG A 343 -24.82 -14.07 52.83
N ARG A 344 -25.38 -12.97 52.30
CA ARG A 344 -26.77 -12.57 52.56
C ARG A 344 -27.73 -13.36 51.67
N VAL A 345 -27.38 -13.52 50.39
CA VAL A 345 -28.14 -14.35 49.43
C VAL A 345 -28.16 -15.83 49.82
N ALA A 346 -27.06 -16.36 50.36
CA ALA A 346 -26.96 -17.75 50.84
C ALA A 346 -27.93 -18.13 51.98
N ARG A 347 -28.69 -17.17 52.53
CA ARG A 347 -29.64 -17.39 53.63
C ARG A 347 -31.10 -17.48 53.19
N PHE A 348 -31.38 -17.28 51.90
CA PHE A 348 -32.74 -17.28 51.36
C PHE A 348 -32.95 -18.53 50.52
N ALA A 349 -33.99 -19.30 50.84
CA ALA A 349 -34.55 -20.31 49.95
C ALA A 349 -35.39 -19.58 48.88
N LEU A 350 -35.26 -20.00 47.63
CA LEU A 350 -35.97 -19.41 46.51
C LEU A 350 -37.11 -20.34 46.08
N PRO A 351 -38.39 -19.97 46.29
CA PRO A 351 -39.50 -20.80 45.86
C PRO A 351 -39.50 -21.03 44.34
N MET A 352 -40.04 -22.18 43.92
CA MET A 352 -40.21 -22.47 42.51
C MET A 352 -41.08 -21.42 41.79
N GLY A 353 -40.68 -21.05 40.58
CA GLY A 353 -41.36 -20.03 39.77
C GLY A 353 -41.11 -18.57 40.22
N GLU A 354 -40.48 -18.33 41.37
CA GLU A 354 -40.18 -16.99 41.85
C GLU A 354 -38.79 -16.49 41.43
N GLY A 355 -38.71 -15.25 40.97
CA GLY A 355 -37.45 -14.68 40.50
C GLY A 355 -37.02 -15.26 39.14
N ILE A 356 -35.95 -14.73 38.57
CA ILE A 356 -35.35 -15.27 37.34
C ILE A 356 -34.88 -16.73 37.54
N ILE A 357 -34.28 -17.03 38.69
CA ILE A 357 -33.75 -18.37 39.03
C ILE A 357 -34.90 -19.38 39.17
N GLY A 358 -35.93 -19.08 39.95
CA GLY A 358 -37.07 -19.97 40.15
C GLY A 358 -37.90 -20.14 38.89
N ALA A 359 -38.01 -19.11 38.04
CA ALA A 359 -38.65 -19.23 36.73
C ALA A 359 -37.89 -20.16 35.78
N ALA A 360 -36.55 -20.08 35.76
CA ALA A 360 -35.73 -21.02 34.98
C ALA A 360 -35.95 -22.46 35.44
N ALA A 361 -35.97 -22.67 36.76
CA ALA A 361 -36.21 -23.97 37.38
C ALA A 361 -37.58 -24.53 37.03
N ALA A 362 -38.65 -23.74 37.17
CA ALA A 362 -40.02 -24.15 36.87
C ALA A 362 -40.23 -24.45 35.38
N ALA A 363 -39.57 -23.70 34.50
CA ALA A 363 -39.63 -23.93 33.06
C ALA A 363 -38.77 -25.11 32.59
N GLY A 364 -37.80 -25.57 33.40
CA GLY A 364 -36.79 -26.55 33.00
C GLY A 364 -35.91 -26.08 31.82
N LYS A 365 -35.82 -24.77 31.59
CA LYS A 365 -35.08 -24.17 30.47
C LYS A 365 -34.12 -23.09 30.95
N MET A 366 -33.00 -22.96 30.23
CA MET A 366 -32.06 -21.87 30.45
C MET A 366 -32.76 -20.53 30.27
N VAL A 367 -32.51 -19.61 31.20
CA VAL A 367 -32.93 -18.22 31.12
C VAL A 367 -31.68 -17.35 31.08
N TRP A 368 -31.57 -16.55 30.02
CA TRP A 368 -30.50 -15.58 29.82
C TRP A 368 -31.12 -14.19 29.67
N VAL A 369 -30.69 -13.26 30.52
CA VAL A 369 -31.24 -11.90 30.61
C VAL A 369 -30.08 -10.92 30.75
N ASN A 370 -29.92 -10.01 29.79
CA ASN A 370 -28.88 -8.97 29.85
C ASN A 370 -29.35 -7.70 30.58
N ASN A 371 -30.55 -7.67 31.15
CA ASN A 371 -30.94 -6.62 32.08
C ASN A 371 -31.97 -7.17 33.06
N ALA A 372 -31.49 -7.76 34.16
CA ALA A 372 -32.35 -8.37 35.16
C ALA A 372 -33.29 -7.32 35.79
N GLN A 373 -32.86 -6.07 35.92
CA GLN A 373 -33.68 -5.01 36.53
C GLN A 373 -34.95 -4.69 35.75
N LEU A 374 -34.94 -4.92 34.42
CA LEU A 374 -36.08 -4.73 33.53
C LEU A 374 -36.92 -6.00 33.34
N ASP A 375 -36.43 -7.15 33.82
CA ASP A 375 -37.17 -8.40 33.70
C ASP A 375 -38.37 -8.42 34.67
N PRO A 376 -39.60 -8.66 34.19
CA PRO A 376 -40.79 -8.70 35.04
C PRO A 376 -40.73 -9.74 36.16
N ARG A 377 -39.89 -10.78 36.01
CA ARG A 377 -39.72 -11.86 37.00
C ARG A 377 -38.78 -11.45 38.13
N SER A 378 -38.05 -10.35 38.00
CA SER A 378 -37.04 -9.96 38.97
C SER A 378 -37.62 -9.59 40.32
N LYS A 379 -37.24 -10.37 41.32
CA LYS A 379 -37.53 -10.13 42.73
C LYS A 379 -36.21 -9.90 43.47
N TYR A 380 -36.01 -8.68 43.94
CA TYR A 380 -34.90 -8.32 44.83
C TYR A 380 -35.45 -7.98 46.22
N PRO A 381 -34.81 -8.45 47.30
CA PRO A 381 -35.06 -7.87 48.60
C PRO A 381 -34.71 -6.36 48.57
N PRO A 382 -35.49 -5.47 49.22
CA PRO A 382 -35.39 -4.01 49.04
C PRO A 382 -34.00 -3.40 49.22
N ALA A 383 -33.13 -4.03 50.03
CA ALA A 383 -31.78 -3.56 50.33
C ALA A 383 -30.68 -4.14 49.40
N MET A 384 -31.05 -4.84 48.32
CA MET A 384 -30.11 -5.67 47.53
C MET A 384 -30.25 -5.54 46.01
N ARG A 385 -30.85 -4.46 45.49
CA ARG A 385 -31.00 -4.26 44.05
C ARG A 385 -29.69 -3.71 43.45
N PRO A 386 -29.00 -4.43 42.55
CA PRO A 386 -27.84 -3.90 41.83
C PRO A 386 -28.27 -2.87 40.78
N GLU A 387 -27.38 -1.94 40.42
CA GLU A 387 -27.64 -0.90 39.41
C GLU A 387 -27.85 -1.50 38.01
N LYS A 388 -27.03 -2.49 37.63
CA LYS A 388 -27.12 -3.23 36.37
C LYS A 388 -26.64 -4.67 36.58
N GLU A 389 -27.41 -5.66 36.15
CA GLU A 389 -27.10 -7.07 36.34
C GLU A 389 -27.55 -7.90 35.12
N HIS A 390 -26.60 -8.63 34.54
CA HIS A 390 -26.80 -9.63 33.52
C HIS A 390 -26.82 -11.00 34.20
N PHE A 391 -27.68 -11.90 33.73
CA PHE A 391 -27.99 -13.15 34.42
C PHE A 391 -28.07 -14.31 33.43
N ILE A 392 -27.43 -15.43 33.77
CA ILE A 392 -27.64 -16.74 33.15
C ILE A 392 -28.05 -17.70 34.27
N ALA A 393 -29.22 -18.30 34.15
CA ALA A 393 -29.70 -19.36 35.02
C ALA A 393 -29.94 -20.63 34.18
N VAL A 394 -29.20 -21.69 34.47
CA VAL A 394 -29.28 -22.99 33.79
C VAL A 394 -29.78 -24.05 34.76
N PRO A 395 -30.99 -24.60 34.55
CA PRO A 395 -31.48 -25.74 35.33
C PRO A 395 -30.57 -26.95 35.18
N LEU A 396 -30.34 -27.65 36.29
CA LEU A 396 -29.66 -28.93 36.37
C LEU A 396 -30.74 -30.01 36.39
N LEU A 397 -30.83 -30.80 35.32
CA LEU A 397 -31.88 -31.78 35.11
C LEU A 397 -31.29 -33.18 34.99
N SER A 398 -31.58 -34.06 35.95
CA SER A 398 -31.26 -35.49 35.82
C SER A 398 -32.50 -36.26 35.39
N ARG A 399 -32.41 -37.00 34.28
CA ARG A 399 -33.50 -37.83 33.72
C ARG A 399 -34.84 -37.09 33.58
N GLY A 400 -34.78 -35.78 33.31
CA GLY A 400 -35.95 -34.91 33.19
C GLY A 400 -36.44 -34.29 34.50
N SER A 401 -35.90 -34.69 35.64
CA SER A 401 -36.23 -34.12 36.96
C SER A 401 -35.23 -33.03 37.38
N LEU A 402 -35.75 -31.94 37.93
CA LEU A 402 -34.94 -30.84 38.46
C LEU A 402 -34.20 -31.27 39.72
N ILE A 403 -32.88 -31.10 39.72
CA ILE A 403 -32.02 -31.33 40.89
C ILE A 403 -31.35 -30.04 41.38
N GLY A 404 -31.35 -28.98 40.57
CA GLY A 404 -30.78 -27.69 40.96
C GLY A 404 -30.74 -26.66 39.84
N VAL A 405 -30.05 -25.54 40.07
CA VAL A 405 -29.81 -24.48 39.09
C VAL A 405 -28.40 -23.93 39.23
N LEU A 406 -27.65 -23.88 38.13
CA LEU A 406 -26.41 -23.11 38.01
C LEU A 406 -26.73 -21.67 37.61
N VAL A 407 -26.18 -20.72 38.34
CA VAL A 407 -26.40 -19.30 38.18
C VAL A 407 -25.08 -18.59 37.93
N VAL A 408 -25.04 -17.70 36.94
CA VAL A 408 -23.91 -16.81 36.67
C VAL A 408 -24.44 -15.40 36.49
N ALA A 409 -23.89 -14.45 37.24
CA ALA A 409 -24.29 -13.04 37.22
C ALA A 409 -23.09 -12.12 37.00
N ARG A 410 -23.31 -11.06 36.22
CA ARG A 410 -22.34 -10.01 35.89
C ARG A 410 -22.98 -8.65 36.12
N ASN A 411 -22.36 -7.79 36.92
CA ASN A 411 -22.93 -6.51 37.36
C ASN A 411 -22.38 -5.31 36.56
N ARG A 412 -21.81 -5.56 35.38
CA ARG A 412 -21.13 -4.58 34.53
C ARG A 412 -21.13 -5.03 33.08
N ASP A 413 -20.94 -4.07 32.18
CA ASP A 413 -20.69 -4.35 30.78
C ASP A 413 -19.34 -5.09 30.56
N PRO A 414 -19.23 -5.88 29.49
CA PRO A 414 -20.25 -6.13 28.46
C PRO A 414 -21.34 -7.11 28.91
N GLU A 415 -22.47 -7.08 28.21
CA GLU A 415 -23.53 -8.09 28.27
C GLU A 415 -22.99 -9.51 28.02
N PHE A 416 -23.71 -10.55 28.48
CA PHE A 416 -23.38 -11.92 28.05
C PHE A 416 -23.68 -12.07 26.56
N ILE A 417 -22.91 -12.91 25.88
CA ILE A 417 -23.11 -13.30 24.48
C ILE A 417 -23.47 -14.79 24.38
N GLU A 418 -24.01 -15.21 23.24
CA GLU A 418 -24.48 -16.58 23.01
C GLU A 418 -23.39 -17.62 23.31
N GLU A 419 -22.15 -17.38 22.88
CA GLU A 419 -21.02 -18.27 23.12
C GLU A 419 -20.71 -18.46 24.61
N GLU A 420 -20.90 -17.44 25.44
CA GLU A 420 -20.74 -17.55 26.89
C GLU A 420 -21.86 -18.38 27.51
N THR A 421 -23.09 -18.29 26.98
CA THR A 421 -24.21 -19.11 27.47
C THR A 421 -24.03 -20.59 27.18
N GLU A 422 -23.47 -20.95 26.02
CA GLU A 422 -23.14 -22.34 25.68
C GLU A 422 -22.07 -22.92 26.61
N ILE A 423 -21.07 -22.10 26.97
CA ILE A 423 -20.06 -22.49 27.96
C ILE A 423 -20.75 -22.77 29.28
N VAL A 424 -21.52 -21.83 29.84
CA VAL A 424 -22.22 -22.03 31.12
C VAL A 424 -23.14 -23.26 31.10
N ARG A 425 -23.82 -23.54 29.98
CA ARG A 425 -24.63 -24.76 29.80
C ARG A 425 -23.80 -26.04 29.89
N SER A 426 -22.65 -26.09 29.23
CA SER A 426 -21.76 -27.26 29.29
C SER A 426 -21.27 -27.54 30.72
N PHE A 427 -21.03 -26.49 31.50
CA PHE A 427 -20.70 -26.61 32.92
C PHE A 427 -21.87 -27.09 33.79
N ALA A 428 -23.09 -26.66 33.46
CA ALA A 428 -24.30 -27.12 34.13
C ALA A 428 -24.52 -28.63 33.87
N GLU A 429 -24.30 -29.10 32.66
CA GLU A 429 -24.36 -30.53 32.32
C GLU A 429 -23.35 -31.34 33.14
N ALA A 430 -22.10 -30.88 33.24
CA ALA A 430 -21.08 -31.52 34.07
C ALA A 430 -21.47 -31.54 35.56
N ALA A 431 -22.03 -30.45 36.09
CA ALA A 431 -22.52 -30.37 37.46
C ALA A 431 -23.72 -31.31 37.72
N THR A 432 -24.58 -31.48 36.72
CA THR A 432 -25.75 -32.37 36.78
C THR A 432 -25.32 -33.83 36.92
N VAL A 433 -24.34 -34.27 36.11
CA VAL A 433 -23.78 -35.62 36.20
C VAL A 433 -23.20 -35.90 37.58
N ALA A 434 -22.46 -34.94 38.15
CA ALA A 434 -21.88 -35.08 39.47
C ALA A 434 -22.93 -35.22 40.58
N LEU A 435 -23.99 -34.40 40.52
CA LEU A 435 -25.11 -34.47 41.46
C LEU A 435 -25.88 -35.79 41.36
N ASP A 436 -26.11 -36.27 40.14
CA ASP A 436 -26.81 -37.54 39.92
C ASP A 436 -26.01 -38.72 40.50
N ASN A 437 -24.69 -38.71 40.30
CA ASN A 437 -23.79 -39.71 40.86
C ASN A 437 -23.81 -39.72 42.40
N GLU A 438 -23.82 -38.56 43.05
CA GLU A 438 -23.92 -38.49 44.52
C GLU A 438 -25.26 -39.02 45.01
N ARG A 439 -26.39 -38.59 44.40
CA ARG A 439 -27.73 -39.07 44.77
C ARG A 439 -27.83 -40.60 44.67
N LEU A 440 -27.30 -41.18 43.59
CA LEU A 440 -27.25 -42.63 43.39
C LEU A 440 -26.38 -43.35 44.44
N LEU A 441 -25.22 -42.78 44.80
CA LEU A 441 -24.35 -43.35 45.83
C LEU A 441 -25.00 -43.31 47.22
N ASP A 442 -25.69 -42.23 47.56
CA ASP A 442 -26.41 -42.11 48.84
C ASP A 442 -27.65 -43.03 48.90
N GLU A 443 -28.36 -43.21 47.78
CA GLU A 443 -29.43 -44.22 47.66
C GLU A 443 -28.88 -45.65 47.83
N LEU A 444 -27.70 -45.96 47.28
CA LEU A 444 -27.06 -47.27 47.44
C LEU A 444 -26.59 -47.51 48.88
N ARG A 445 -26.04 -46.48 49.53
CA ARG A 445 -25.60 -46.52 50.94
C ARG A 445 -26.78 -46.69 51.89
N SER A 446 -27.86 -45.95 51.67
CA SER A 446 -29.09 -46.05 52.48
C SER A 446 -29.80 -47.39 52.31
N ARG A 447 -29.69 -48.04 51.13
CA ARG A 447 -30.19 -49.42 50.92
C ARG A 447 -29.33 -50.50 51.56
N HIS A 448 -28.01 -50.31 51.67
CA HIS A 448 -27.12 -51.28 52.35
C HIS A 448 -27.14 -51.16 53.88
N LEU A 449 -27.51 -50.01 54.42
CA LEU A 449 -27.74 -49.80 55.85
C LEU A 449 -29.23 -50.02 56.16
N GLY A 450 -29.64 -51.28 56.31
CA GLY A 450 -30.98 -51.63 56.82
C GLY A 450 -31.24 -51.12 58.25
N PRO A 451 -32.51 -51.14 58.73
CA PRO A 451 -32.92 -50.59 60.02
C PRO A 451 -32.31 -51.40 61.17
N GLY A 452 -31.10 -51.03 61.59
CA GLY A 452 -30.36 -51.79 62.59
C GLY A 452 -29.03 -51.15 63.00
N ALA A 453 -28.97 -49.83 63.15
CA ALA A 453 -27.83 -49.17 63.80
C ALA A 453 -28.20 -47.78 64.35
N ALA A 454 -29.30 -47.71 65.11
CA ALA A 454 -29.50 -46.60 66.03
C ALA A 454 -28.69 -46.86 67.30
N SER A 455 -27.39 -46.53 67.30
CA SER A 455 -26.62 -46.24 68.51
C SER A 455 -25.18 -45.86 68.13
N GLY A 456 -24.80 -44.61 68.39
CA GLY A 456 -23.38 -44.26 68.53
C GLY A 456 -22.94 -43.02 67.76
N ARG A 457 -22.84 -41.91 68.52
CA ARG A 457 -22.04 -40.69 68.26
C ARG A 457 -22.71 -39.58 67.46
N THR A 458 -23.66 -38.92 68.12
CA THR A 458 -23.82 -37.47 68.03
C THR A 458 -22.63 -36.77 68.69
N THR A 459 -21.74 -36.16 67.90
CA THR A 459 -20.94 -35.00 68.33
C THR A 459 -21.62 -33.74 67.81
N PRO A 460 -22.11 -32.83 68.67
CA PRO A 460 -22.79 -31.62 68.22
C PRO A 460 -21.79 -30.57 67.74
N ILE A 461 -22.00 -30.05 66.53
CA ILE A 461 -21.36 -28.81 66.07
C ILE A 461 -22.08 -27.62 66.77
N PRO A 462 -21.35 -26.70 67.43
CA PRO A 462 -21.95 -25.61 68.20
C PRO A 462 -22.50 -24.52 67.27
N GLY A 463 -23.78 -24.19 67.42
CA GLY A 463 -24.39 -23.04 66.74
C GLY A 463 -25.92 -23.11 66.55
N ARG A 464 -26.53 -24.31 66.64
CA ARG A 464 -27.98 -24.48 66.38
C ARG A 464 -28.88 -24.53 67.61
N ALA A 465 -28.33 -24.58 68.84
CA ALA A 465 -29.13 -24.74 70.07
C ALA A 465 -29.59 -23.43 70.74
N ALA A 466 -29.04 -22.26 70.40
CA ALA A 466 -29.39 -21.01 71.08
C ALA A 466 -30.68 -20.35 70.56
N HIS A 467 -31.18 -20.73 69.38
CA HIS A 467 -32.31 -20.05 68.74
C HIS A 467 -33.68 -20.71 69.00
N THR A 468 -33.70 -22.00 69.33
CA THR A 468 -34.91 -22.78 69.64
C THR A 468 -35.38 -22.59 71.08
N ALA A 469 -34.49 -22.47 72.06
CA ALA A 469 -34.86 -22.23 73.46
C ALA A 469 -35.42 -20.80 73.71
N ARG A 470 -34.94 -19.78 72.99
CA ARG A 470 -35.42 -18.39 73.14
C ARG A 470 -36.76 -18.12 72.44
N ARG A 471 -37.16 -18.97 71.47
CA ARG A 471 -38.43 -18.84 70.75
C ARG A 471 -39.60 -19.52 71.49
N ALA A 472 -39.33 -20.58 72.25
CA ALA A 472 -40.34 -21.24 73.10
C ALA A 472 -40.74 -20.39 74.33
N ALA A 473 -39.81 -19.61 74.91
CA ALA A 473 -40.11 -18.71 76.02
C ALA A 473 -40.86 -17.43 75.61
N LYS A 474 -40.63 -16.90 74.39
CA LYS A 474 -41.34 -15.71 73.87
C LYS A 474 -42.76 -16.01 73.36
N LYS A 475 -43.03 -17.24 72.90
CA LYS A 475 -44.38 -17.65 72.45
C LYS A 475 -45.38 -17.89 73.59
N ARG A 476 -44.91 -18.06 74.83
CA ARG A 476 -45.77 -18.25 76.02
C ARG A 476 -46.12 -16.95 76.76
N VAL A 477 -45.44 -15.84 76.47
CA VAL A 477 -45.73 -14.52 77.06
C VAL A 477 -46.60 -13.64 76.13
N LEU A 478 -46.61 -13.90 74.81
CA LEU A 478 -47.44 -13.15 73.87
C LEU A 478 -48.91 -13.64 73.75
N SER A 479 -49.21 -14.88 74.15
CA SER A 479 -50.57 -15.44 74.11
C SER A 479 -51.44 -15.09 75.33
N ALA A 480 -50.93 -14.33 76.31
CA ALA A 480 -51.68 -13.90 77.49
C ALA A 480 -51.94 -12.38 77.57
N LYS A 481 -51.55 -11.58 76.57
CA LYS A 481 -51.61 -10.11 76.66
C LYS A 481 -52.32 -9.35 75.54
N VAL A 482 -52.95 -10.01 74.57
CA VAL A 482 -53.77 -9.34 73.52
C VAL A 482 -55.20 -9.89 73.46
N ALA A 483 -55.68 -10.49 74.55
CA ALA A 483 -57.11 -10.65 74.85
C ALA A 483 -57.69 -9.46 75.65
N ARG A 484 -57.02 -8.30 75.60
CA ARG A 484 -57.47 -7.03 76.19
C ARG A 484 -57.07 -5.89 75.25
N PHE A 485 -57.81 -5.68 74.18
CA PHE A 485 -58.02 -4.42 73.44
C PHE A 485 -58.86 -4.79 72.21
N GLY A 486 -60.18 -4.73 72.41
CA GLY A 486 -61.21 -5.21 71.49
C GLY A 486 -62.56 -5.24 72.21
N GLY A 487 -62.92 -4.09 72.76
CA GLY A 487 -64.15 -3.75 73.46
C GLY A 487 -64.23 -2.23 73.48
#